data_AF-A0AAE3DUZ3-F1
#
_entry.id   AF-A0AAE3DUZ3-F1
#
_cell.length_a   1.000
_cell.length_b   1.000
_cell.length_c   1.000
_cell.angle_alpha   90.00
_cell.angle_beta   90.00
_cell.angle_gamma   90.00
#
_symmetry.space_group_name_H-M   'P 1'
#
loop_
_entity.id
_entity.type
_entity.pdbx_description
1 polymer ?
#
loop_
_entity_poly.entity_id
_entity_poly.type
_entity_poly.pdbx_seq_one_letter_code
_entity_poly.pdbx_strand_id
1 'polypeptide(L)'
;MVIGIVRQAVQYKKKCGTESPLISEGEYCCACGEALRMLGEDALLEQVKPMATVKEVKALVLPVFEKALEQAPENPEEKRLLHLLIHSRVVGEITDEIRVLFDS
;
A
#
# COMPACT_ATOMS: atom_id res chain seq x y z
N MET A 1 -6.06 -15.46 -10.42
CA MET A 1 -4.63 -15.85 -10.58
C MET A 1 -3.70 -14.69 -10.29
N VAL A 2 -3.85 -13.52 -10.92
CA VAL A 2 -2.97 -12.34 -10.70
C VAL A 2 -3.11 -11.71 -9.30
N ILE A 3 -4.35 -11.53 -8.79
CA ILE A 3 -4.60 -10.93 -7.46
C ILE A 3 -3.90 -11.71 -6.33
N GLY A 4 -3.97 -13.05 -6.36
CA GLY A 4 -3.33 -13.90 -5.36
C GLY A 4 -1.81 -13.77 -5.37
N ILE A 5 -1.19 -13.62 -6.56
CA ILE A 5 0.25 -13.42 -6.71
C ILE A 5 0.67 -12.07 -6.12
N VAL A 6 -0.07 -11.00 -6.42
CA VAL A 6 0.23 -9.65 -5.89
C VAL A 6 0.14 -9.64 -4.36
N ARG A 7 -0.95 -10.19 -3.80
CA ARG A 7 -1.12 -10.27 -2.34
C ARG A 7 0.02 -11.04 -1.69
N GLN A 8 0.37 -12.20 -2.26
CA GLN A 8 1.44 -13.03 -1.73
C GLN A 8 2.80 -12.31 -1.81
N ALA A 9 3.06 -11.58 -2.90
CA ALA A 9 4.27 -10.77 -3.06
C ALA A 9 4.37 -9.69 -1.97
N VAL A 10 3.29 -8.94 -1.70
CA VAL A 10 3.27 -7.93 -0.63
C VAL A 10 3.54 -8.57 0.74
N GLN A 11 2.89 -9.71 1.04
CA GLN A 11 3.12 -10.42 2.30
C GLN A 11 4.56 -10.92 2.46
N TYR A 12 5.21 -11.38 1.39
CA TYR A 12 6.62 -11.74 1.43
C TYR A 12 7.52 -10.51 1.67
N LYS A 13 7.25 -9.38 1.01
CA LYS A 13 8.06 -8.15 1.14
C LYS A 13 7.99 -7.53 2.53
N LYS A 14 6.87 -7.72 3.25
CA LYS A 14 6.73 -7.35 4.66
C LYS A 14 7.62 -8.16 5.61
N LYS A 15 7.87 -9.43 5.28
CA LYS A 15 8.57 -10.40 6.15
C LYS A 15 10.02 -10.63 5.77
N CYS A 16 10.40 -10.32 4.53
CA CYS A 16 11.73 -10.59 4.02
C CYS A 16 12.78 -9.65 4.65
N GLY A 17 13.90 -10.21 5.09
CA GLY A 17 15.02 -9.44 5.65
C GLY A 17 15.80 -8.63 4.62
N THR A 18 15.67 -8.94 3.32
CA THR A 18 16.27 -8.17 2.22
C THR A 18 15.30 -7.15 1.65
N GLU A 19 15.80 -6.00 1.21
CA GLU A 19 14.97 -4.97 0.59
C GLU A 19 14.44 -5.38 -0.78
N SER A 20 13.11 -5.48 -0.88
CA SER A 20 12.38 -5.67 -2.13
C SER A 20 11.28 -4.61 -2.19
N PRO A 21 11.40 -3.60 -3.07
CA PRO A 21 10.44 -2.50 -3.14
C PRO A 21 9.12 -2.95 -3.77
N LEU A 22 8.08 -2.12 -3.63
CA LEU A 22 6.88 -2.24 -4.45
C LEU A 22 7.23 -1.86 -5.90
N ILE A 23 6.87 -2.70 -6.86
CA ILE A 23 7.28 -2.59 -8.27
C ILE A 23 6.13 -2.40 -9.25
N SER A 24 4.88 -2.51 -8.79
CA SER A 24 3.70 -2.33 -9.64
C SER A 24 2.59 -1.57 -8.91
N GLU A 25 1.68 -1.02 -9.70
CA GLU A 25 0.47 -0.34 -9.23
C GLU A 25 -0.38 -1.28 -8.39
N GLY A 26 -0.49 -2.54 -8.82
CA GLY A 26 -1.19 -3.57 -8.07
C GLY A 26 -0.60 -3.84 -6.69
N GLU A 27 0.71 -3.96 -6.59
CA GLU A 27 1.37 -4.11 -5.29
C GLU A 27 1.18 -2.87 -4.41
N TYR A 28 1.24 -1.68 -5.00
CA TYR A 28 0.98 -0.43 -4.28
C TYR A 28 -0.45 -0.36 -3.76
N CYS A 29 -1.45 -0.62 -4.59
CA CYS A 29 -2.87 -0.61 -4.19
C CYS A 29 -3.16 -1.67 -3.12
N CYS A 30 -2.59 -2.87 -3.24
CA CYS A 30 -2.71 -3.92 -2.23
C CYS A 30 -2.11 -3.50 -0.89
N ALA A 31 -0.86 -3.05 -0.89
CA ALA A 31 -0.18 -2.59 0.33
C ALA A 31 -0.89 -1.37 0.96
N CYS A 32 -1.39 -0.45 0.14
CA CYS A 32 -2.09 0.75 0.57
C CYS A 32 -3.42 0.40 1.25
N GLY A 33 -4.23 -0.48 0.65
CA GLY A 33 -5.47 -0.95 1.25
C GLY A 33 -5.27 -1.64 2.59
N GLU A 34 -4.26 -2.51 2.69
CA GLU A 34 -3.87 -3.16 3.94
C GLU A 34 -3.45 -2.15 5.02
N ALA A 35 -2.60 -1.18 4.66
CA ALA A 35 -2.14 -0.15 5.59
C ALA A 35 -3.27 0.76 6.09
N LEU A 36 -4.19 1.16 5.22
CA LEU A 36 -5.32 2.00 5.62
C LEU A 36 -6.26 1.25 6.58
N ARG A 37 -6.56 -0.03 6.35
CA ARG A 37 -7.35 -0.83 7.30
C ARG A 37 -6.64 -1.02 8.63
N MET A 38 -5.34 -1.31 8.59
CA MET A 38 -4.51 -1.44 9.78
C MET A 38 -4.56 -0.17 10.65
N LEU A 39 -4.62 1.00 10.03
CA LEU A 39 -4.73 2.29 10.72
C LEU A 39 -6.17 2.69 11.08
N GLY A 40 -7.19 1.91 10.69
CA GLY A 40 -8.60 2.26 10.88
C GLY A 40 -9.10 3.41 9.99
N GLU A 41 -8.39 3.67 8.88
CA GLU A 41 -8.65 4.76 7.94
C GLU A 41 -9.58 4.33 6.79
N ASP A 42 -10.67 3.61 7.10
CA ASP A 42 -11.60 3.08 6.10
C ASP A 42 -12.26 4.18 5.24
N ALA A 43 -12.53 5.35 5.84
CA ALA A 43 -13.06 6.50 5.11
C ALA A 43 -12.07 7.04 4.07
N LEU A 44 -10.77 6.94 4.34
CA LEU A 44 -9.72 7.32 3.39
C LEU A 44 -9.55 6.24 2.31
N LEU A 45 -9.70 4.97 2.69
CA LEU A 45 -9.71 3.85 1.73
C LEU A 45 -10.80 4.03 0.66
N GLU A 46 -12.02 4.37 1.06
CA GLU A 46 -13.11 4.62 0.10
C GLU A 46 -12.86 5.85 -0.79
N GLN A 47 -12.10 6.84 -0.30
CA GLN A 47 -11.71 8.01 -1.09
C GLN A 47 -10.64 7.72 -2.14
N VAL A 48 -9.70 6.81 -1.86
CA VAL A 48 -8.61 6.51 -2.79
C VAL A 48 -9.00 5.51 -3.87
N LYS A 49 -9.97 4.62 -3.61
CA LYS A 49 -10.47 3.64 -4.58
C LYS A 49 -10.86 4.24 -5.94
N PRO A 50 -11.62 5.35 -6.03
CA PRO A 50 -12.02 5.93 -7.31
C PRO A 50 -10.90 6.69 -8.04
N MET A 51 -9.71 6.86 -7.45
CA MET A 51 -8.61 7.62 -8.08
C MET A 51 -8.06 6.90 -9.30
N ALA A 52 -7.62 7.69 -10.29
CA ALA A 52 -7.19 7.17 -11.58
C ALA A 52 -5.70 6.79 -11.60
N THR A 53 -4.89 7.34 -10.69
CA THR A 53 -3.44 7.13 -10.70
C THR A 53 -2.85 6.88 -9.33
N VAL A 54 -1.76 6.11 -9.29
CA VAL A 54 -0.97 5.89 -8.06
C VAL A 54 -0.44 7.21 -7.50
N LYS A 55 -0.18 8.21 -8.36
CA LYS A 55 0.29 9.53 -7.96
C LYS A 55 -0.75 10.27 -7.11
N GLU A 56 -2.02 10.25 -7.51
CA GLU A 56 -3.12 10.87 -6.76
C GLU A 56 -3.29 10.19 -5.40
N VAL A 57 -3.26 8.85 -5.39
CA VAL A 57 -3.35 8.08 -4.15
C VAL A 57 -2.21 8.46 -3.21
N LYS A 58 -0.96 8.44 -3.69
CA LYS A 58 0.23 8.83 -2.91
C LYS A 58 0.09 10.21 -2.31
N ALA A 59 -0.35 11.20 -3.09
CA ALA A 59 -0.50 12.57 -2.60
C ALA A 59 -1.46 12.66 -1.41
N LEU A 60 -2.49 11.81 -1.38
CA LEU A 60 -3.47 11.80 -0.31
C LEU A 60 -3.01 10.99 0.92
N VAL A 61 -2.42 9.80 0.72
CA VAL A 61 -2.14 8.86 1.82
C VAL A 61 -0.77 9.04 2.47
N LEU A 62 0.20 9.63 1.76
CA LEU A 62 1.58 9.74 2.25
C LEU A 62 1.68 10.47 3.61
N PRO A 63 0.99 11.61 3.84
CA PRO A 63 1.02 12.27 5.15
C PRO A 63 0.50 11.40 6.29
N VAL A 64 -0.49 10.54 6.01
CA VAL A 64 -1.07 9.62 7.00
C VAL A 64 -0.06 8.53 7.35
N PHE A 65 0.62 7.97 6.35
CA PHE A 65 1.63 6.93 6.55
C PHE A 65 2.89 7.46 7.24
N GLU A 66 3.36 8.66 6.90
CA GLU A 66 4.49 9.30 7.58
C GLU A 66 4.19 9.54 9.05
N LYS A 67 3.01 10.10 9.35
CA LYS A 67 2.55 10.31 10.74
C LYS A 67 2.41 8.99 11.51
N ALA A 68 1.89 7.94 10.87
CA ALA A 68 1.78 6.62 11.48
C ALA A 68 3.17 6.02 11.79
N LEU A 69 4.15 6.21 10.89
CA LEU A 69 5.51 5.72 11.09
C LEU A 69 6.23 6.45 12.24
N GLU A 70 5.99 7.76 12.39
CA GLU A 70 6.51 8.58 13.51
C GLU A 70 6.01 8.10 14.88
N GLN A 71 4.80 7.52 14.93
CA GLN A 71 4.25 6.91 16.16
C GLN A 71 4.91 5.58 16.53
N ALA A 72 5.96 5.18 15.78
CA ALA A 72 6.80 4.02 16.05
C ALA A 72 6.00 2.73 16.29
N PRO A 73 5.35 2.17 15.25
CA PRO A 73 4.58 0.94 15.38
C PRO A 73 5.40 -0.18 16.01
N GLU A 74 4.83 -0.83 17.03
CA GLU A 74 5.47 -1.91 17.78
C GLU A 74 5.70 -3.16 16.90
N ASN A 75 4.82 -3.37 15.92
CA ASN A 75 4.88 -4.49 15.01
C ASN A 75 5.89 -4.25 13.87
N PRO A 76 6.95 -5.06 13.74
CA PRO A 76 7.94 -4.90 12.66
C PRO A 76 7.36 -5.00 11.25
N GLU A 77 6.32 -5.82 11.03
CA GLU A 77 5.69 -5.97 9.72
C GLU A 77 4.91 -4.72 9.30
N GLU A 78 4.26 -4.05 10.26
CA GLU A 78 3.51 -2.81 10.03
C GLU A 78 4.47 -1.66 9.73
N LYS A 79 5.54 -1.55 10.54
CA LYS A 79 6.64 -0.62 10.27
C LYS A 79 7.19 -0.83 8.87
N ARG A 80 7.41 -2.08 8.47
CA ARG A 80 7.92 -2.44 7.15
C ARG A 80 6.94 -2.06 6.04
N LEU A 81 5.65 -2.31 6.23
CA LEU A 81 4.61 -1.94 5.27
C LEU A 81 4.58 -0.43 5.02
N LEU A 82 4.63 0.38 6.08
CA LEU A 82 4.70 1.85 5.97
C LEU A 82 5.96 2.30 5.22
N HIS A 83 7.13 1.73 5.53
CA HIS A 83 8.36 2.04 4.79
C HIS A 83 8.26 1.70 3.29
N LEU A 84 7.66 0.56 2.94
CA LEU A 84 7.47 0.17 1.53
C LEU A 84 6.58 1.16 0.78
N LEU A 85 5.55 1.69 1.44
CA LEU A 85 4.62 2.67 0.86
C LEU A 85 5.26 4.05 0.71
N ILE A 86 5.88 4.57 1.77
CA ILE A 86 6.49 5.91 1.79
C ILE A 86 7.62 6.01 0.76
N HIS A 87 8.45 4.98 0.63
CA HIS A 87 9.59 4.97 -0.30
C HIS A 87 9.28 4.38 -1.67
N SER A 88 8.01 4.07 -1.96
CA SER A 88 7.61 3.50 -3.25
C SER A 88 7.86 4.47 -4.40
N ARG A 89 8.51 3.97 -5.47
CA ARG A 89 8.71 4.71 -6.73
C ARG A 89 7.70 4.36 -7.82
N VAL A 90 6.69 3.53 -7.51
CA VAL A 90 5.65 3.13 -8.45
C VAL A 90 4.89 4.35 -8.97
N VAL A 91 4.72 4.42 -10.29
CA VAL A 91 3.92 5.43 -11.00
C VAL A 91 3.15 4.71 -12.09
N GLY A 92 1.85 4.97 -12.20
CA GLY A 92 1.01 4.39 -13.24
C GLY A 92 -0.47 4.63 -13.01
N GLU A 93 -1.27 4.12 -13.93
CA GLU A 93 -2.73 4.18 -13.92
C GLU A 93 -3.33 3.05 -13.08
N ILE A 94 -4.45 3.33 -12.43
CA ILE A 94 -5.23 2.38 -11.65
C ILE A 94 -6.42 1.96 -12.51
N THR A 95 -6.27 0.85 -13.21
CA THR A 95 -7.36 0.23 -13.96
C THR A 95 -8.36 -0.44 -13.01
N ASP A 96 -9.52 -0.82 -13.52
CA ASP A 96 -10.56 -1.49 -12.74
C ASP A 96 -10.06 -2.83 -12.15
N GLU A 97 -9.20 -3.55 -12.87
CA GLU A 97 -8.57 -4.80 -12.41
C GLU A 97 -7.54 -4.57 -11.30
N ILE A 98 -6.92 -3.39 -11.24
CA ILE A 98 -6.01 -3.01 -10.15
C ILE A 98 -6.81 -2.53 -8.95
N ARG A 99 -7.94 -1.83 -9.16
CA ARG A 99 -8.74 -1.24 -8.09
C ARG A 99 -9.20 -2.26 -7.06
N VAL A 100 -9.56 -3.47 -7.48
CA VAL A 100 -9.96 -4.56 -6.57
C VAL A 100 -8.83 -4.98 -5.61
N LEU A 101 -7.58 -4.61 -5.88
CA LEU A 101 -6.45 -4.90 -5.00
C LEU A 101 -6.45 -4.04 -3.74
N PHE A 102 -7.11 -2.88 -3.73
CA PHE A 102 -7.36 -2.16 -2.47
C PHE A 102 -8.12 -3.04 -1.47
N ASP A 103 -8.98 -3.94 -1.95
CA ASP A 103 -9.81 -4.85 -1.15
C ASP A 103 -9.16 -6.18 -0.78
N SER A 104 -7.86 -6.32 -1.07
CA SER A 104 -7.11 -7.55 -0.79
C SER A 104 -6.68 -7.74 0.66
#